data_AF-A0A7Y0PBT2-F1
#
_entry.id   AF-A0A7Y0PBT2-F1
#
_cell.length_a   1.000
_cell.length_b   1.000
_cell.length_c   1.000
_cell.angle_alpha   90.00
_cell.angle_beta   90.00
_cell.angle_gamma   90.00
#
_symmetry.space_group_name_H-M   'P 1'
#
loop_
_entity.id
_entity.type
_entity.pdbx_description
1 polymer ?
#
loop_
_entity_poly.entity_id
_entity_poly.type
_entity_poly.pdbx_seq_one_letter_code
_entity_poly.pdbx_strand_id
1 'polypeptide(L)'
;MTEFFVDARGLTGLHHQVIRAGQDAEQVAGYARKHGDLTMTAEGYLMIMLGPHAIAYASMIKAVQRLADLAQEAAAQVDAARRDYARTDQVVAARLDAGYAGAEDPGLLYGIIATGRRDLWPAPSRAAFADVAEPLAELHPPGYATDVAMWSINPLADLISPSAWLRQVSVWVFGHDPFGGWAKQFSGDWNAYVRCAVAWATIGAACEAIGRNLTAGAADVAVVWRGNAAEGEQEYQLALGAAATGLGGACIRYHELYLRAAGATKDLYEVVSGLMSRLIDILIVVNAAGAVGTATIETGVGPVLGYSVALFYVWQACKLYEEISGFFGTADTLITALAGSVDAVRAKLAVDELPRTRPYRHPAGY
;
A
#
# COMPACT_ATOMS: atom_id res chain seq x y z
N MET A 1 -42.38 -8.27 -8.89
CA MET A 1 -41.92 -7.45 -10.01
C MET A 1 -42.36 -6.02 -9.74
N THR A 2 -41.39 -5.12 -9.56
CA THR A 2 -41.67 -3.68 -9.48
C THR A 2 -42.15 -3.19 -10.84
N GLU A 3 -43.20 -2.37 -10.83
CA GLU A 3 -43.70 -1.71 -12.03
C GLU A 3 -42.60 -0.86 -12.68
N PHE A 4 -42.49 -0.91 -14.01
CA PHE A 4 -41.54 -0.09 -14.77
C PHE A 4 -41.82 1.39 -14.52
N PHE A 5 -40.77 2.15 -14.26
CA PHE A 5 -40.85 3.59 -14.06
C PHE A 5 -39.52 4.24 -14.43
N VAL A 6 -39.56 5.39 -15.09
CA VAL A 6 -38.35 6.18 -15.34
C VAL A 6 -38.66 7.67 -15.33
N ASP A 7 -37.89 8.40 -14.53
CA ASP A 7 -37.73 9.85 -14.60
C ASP A 7 -36.41 10.16 -15.32
N ALA A 8 -36.50 10.44 -16.62
CA ALA A 8 -35.34 10.75 -17.44
C ALA A 8 -34.59 12.02 -17.00
N ARG A 9 -35.23 12.95 -16.26
CA ARG A 9 -34.51 14.09 -15.68
C ARG A 9 -33.80 13.68 -14.39
N GLY A 10 -34.44 12.86 -13.56
CA GLY A 10 -33.86 12.27 -12.36
C GLY A 10 -32.58 11.48 -12.61
N LEU A 11 -32.48 10.78 -13.75
CA LEU A 11 -31.27 10.06 -14.19
C LEU A 11 -30.02 10.95 -14.34
N THR A 12 -30.16 12.29 -14.44
CA THR A 12 -29.02 13.21 -14.40
C THR A 12 -28.27 13.13 -13.07
N GLY A 13 -28.96 12.94 -11.95
CA GLY A 13 -28.34 12.77 -10.64
C GLY A 13 -27.46 11.51 -10.57
N LEU A 14 -28.02 10.38 -11.05
CA LEU A 14 -27.31 9.11 -11.16
C LEU A 14 -26.05 9.23 -12.04
N HIS A 15 -26.20 9.77 -13.25
CA HIS A 15 -25.07 10.01 -14.16
C HIS A 15 -23.96 10.84 -13.48
N HIS A 16 -24.34 11.95 -12.84
CA HIS A 16 -23.38 12.83 -12.16
C HIS A 16 -22.66 12.15 -11.00
N GLN A 17 -23.31 11.25 -10.27
CA GLN A 17 -22.63 10.52 -9.20
C GLN A 17 -21.63 9.50 -9.74
N VAL A 18 -22.02 8.72 -10.75
CA VAL A 18 -21.15 7.68 -11.32
C VAL A 18 -19.94 8.32 -12.03
N ILE A 19 -20.12 9.44 -12.73
CA ILE A 19 -19.00 10.16 -13.36
C ILE A 19 -18.04 10.75 -12.31
N ARG A 20 -18.55 11.27 -11.18
CA ARG A 20 -17.72 11.75 -10.06
C ARG A 20 -16.89 10.61 -9.48
N ALA A 21 -17.49 9.43 -9.25
CA ALA A 21 -16.74 8.26 -8.79
C ALA A 21 -15.57 7.88 -9.72
N GLY A 22 -15.76 8.01 -11.04
CA GLY A 22 -14.69 7.84 -12.02
C GLY A 22 -13.60 8.91 -11.91
N GLN A 23 -13.98 10.18 -11.77
CA GLN A 23 -13.05 11.29 -11.59
C GLN A 23 -12.26 11.18 -10.28
N ASP A 24 -12.92 10.79 -9.19
CA ASP A 24 -12.29 10.56 -7.89
C ASP A 24 -11.26 9.44 -8.00
N ALA A 25 -11.60 8.32 -8.67
CA ALA A 25 -10.65 7.24 -8.91
C ALA A 25 -9.44 7.69 -9.76
N GLU A 26 -9.62 8.57 -10.76
CA GLU A 26 -8.49 9.15 -11.49
C GLU A 26 -7.58 9.99 -10.59
N GLN A 27 -8.16 10.80 -9.69
CA GLN A 27 -7.40 11.59 -8.72
C GLN A 27 -6.65 10.68 -7.74
N VAL A 28 -7.27 9.60 -7.26
CA VAL A 28 -6.61 8.59 -6.43
C VAL A 28 -5.44 7.94 -7.18
N ALA A 29 -5.60 7.59 -8.46
CA ALA A 29 -4.50 7.08 -9.28
C ALA A 29 -3.38 8.13 -9.46
N GLY A 30 -3.73 9.40 -9.64
CA GLY A 30 -2.79 10.52 -9.67
C GLY A 30 -1.98 10.65 -8.38
N TYR A 31 -2.68 10.59 -7.24
CA TYR A 31 -2.08 10.61 -5.91
C TYR A 31 -1.15 9.42 -5.69
N ALA A 32 -1.60 8.22 -6.06
CA ALA A 32 -0.81 7.00 -5.97
C ALA A 32 0.47 7.07 -6.81
N ARG A 33 0.43 7.63 -8.03
CA ARG A 33 1.67 7.85 -8.82
C ARG A 33 2.62 8.82 -8.16
N LYS A 34 2.09 9.87 -7.52
CA LYS A 34 2.89 10.92 -6.90
C LYS A 34 3.55 10.48 -5.59
N HIS A 35 2.88 9.62 -4.81
CA HIS A 35 3.28 9.30 -3.43
C HIS A 35 3.59 7.82 -3.20
N GLY A 36 3.20 6.94 -4.12
CA GLY A 36 3.44 5.51 -4.06
C GLY A 36 4.67 5.04 -4.83
N ASP A 37 5.26 5.87 -5.70
CA ASP A 37 6.46 5.48 -6.46
C ASP A 37 7.73 5.62 -5.62
N LEU A 38 8.44 4.51 -5.42
CA LEU A 38 9.74 4.46 -4.77
C LEU A 38 10.85 4.29 -5.80
N THR A 39 11.04 5.29 -6.66
CA THR A 39 12.18 5.38 -7.59
C THR A 39 13.46 5.81 -6.86
N MET A 40 14.00 4.90 -6.04
CA MET A 40 15.26 5.10 -5.33
C MET A 40 16.27 4.02 -5.71
N THR A 41 17.53 4.42 -5.87
CA THR A 41 18.66 3.48 -5.88
C THR A 41 18.98 3.10 -4.44
N ALA A 42 18.82 1.83 -4.08
CA ALA A 42 19.09 1.31 -2.74
C ALA A 42 19.97 0.05 -2.80
N GLU A 43 20.69 -0.24 -1.71
CA GLU A 43 21.37 -1.52 -1.46
C GLU A 43 20.80 -2.15 -0.18
N GLY A 44 21.06 -3.44 0.05
CA GLY A 44 20.70 -4.08 1.31
C GLY A 44 19.22 -4.43 1.45
N TYR A 45 18.69 -4.38 2.67
CA TYR A 45 17.33 -4.83 2.99
C TYR A 45 16.23 -4.07 2.27
N LEU A 46 16.45 -2.78 2.00
CA LEU A 46 15.47 -2.00 1.24
C LEU A 46 15.33 -2.55 -0.19
N MET A 47 16.42 -2.98 -0.80
CA MET A 47 16.40 -3.57 -2.14
C MET A 47 15.57 -4.87 -2.21
N ILE A 48 15.59 -5.68 -1.15
CA ILE A 48 14.74 -6.88 -1.04
C ILE A 48 13.25 -6.50 -1.13
N MET A 49 12.87 -5.35 -0.55
CA MET A 49 11.50 -4.86 -0.55
C MET A 49 11.10 -4.14 -1.86
N LEU A 50 12.06 -3.64 -2.65
CA LEU A 50 11.77 -2.87 -3.87
C LEU A 50 11.14 -3.73 -4.99
N GLY A 51 11.51 -5.01 -5.10
CA GLY A 51 10.89 -5.93 -6.07
C GLY A 51 9.40 -6.14 -5.83
N PRO A 52 9.00 -6.64 -4.64
CA PRO A 52 7.60 -6.77 -4.25
C PRO A 52 6.84 -5.44 -4.29
N HIS A 53 7.50 -4.34 -3.90
CA HIS A 53 6.94 -3.00 -4.02
C HIS A 53 6.56 -2.65 -5.46
N ALA A 54 7.46 -2.84 -6.43
CA ALA A 54 7.19 -2.51 -7.83
C ALA A 54 5.97 -3.28 -8.38
N ILE A 55 5.82 -4.55 -7.99
CA ILE A 55 4.66 -5.38 -8.36
C ILE A 55 3.39 -4.83 -7.70
N ALA A 56 3.40 -4.61 -6.39
CA ALA A 56 2.26 -4.09 -5.64
C ALA A 56 1.80 -2.72 -6.17
N TYR A 57 2.76 -1.82 -6.42
CA TYR A 57 2.53 -0.50 -6.98
C TYR A 57 1.89 -0.58 -8.37
N ALA A 58 2.46 -1.35 -9.30
CA ALA A 58 1.92 -1.51 -10.65
C ALA A 58 0.50 -2.11 -10.64
N SER A 59 0.27 -3.14 -9.82
CA SER A 59 -1.04 -3.76 -9.65
C SER A 59 -2.08 -2.78 -9.11
N MET A 60 -1.74 -2.00 -8.07
CA MET A 60 -2.68 -1.07 -7.46
C MET A 60 -3.01 0.09 -8.41
N ILE A 61 -2.01 0.68 -9.07
CA ILE A 61 -2.23 1.74 -10.07
C ILE A 61 -3.16 1.24 -11.18
N LYS A 62 -2.89 0.06 -11.73
CA LYS A 62 -3.72 -0.54 -12.78
C LYS A 62 -5.17 -0.72 -12.33
N ALA A 63 -5.38 -1.18 -11.10
CA ALA A 63 -6.72 -1.44 -10.58
C ALA A 63 -7.52 -0.18 -10.27
N VAL A 64 -6.89 0.86 -9.71
CA VAL A 64 -7.54 2.16 -9.50
C VAL A 64 -7.87 2.82 -10.84
N GLN A 65 -6.98 2.73 -11.83
CA GLN A 65 -7.29 3.16 -13.21
C GLN A 65 -8.46 2.37 -13.80
N ARG A 66 -8.49 1.05 -13.60
CA ARG A 66 -9.57 0.21 -14.07
C ARG A 66 -10.91 0.58 -13.43
N LEU A 67 -10.91 0.93 -12.14
CA LEU A 67 -12.08 1.44 -11.43
C LEU A 67 -12.58 2.76 -12.07
N ALA A 68 -11.66 3.67 -12.37
CA ALA A 68 -11.99 4.92 -13.06
C ALA A 68 -12.62 4.69 -14.43
N ASP A 69 -11.99 3.85 -15.27
CA ASP A 69 -12.47 3.51 -16.61
C ASP A 69 -13.88 2.90 -16.54
N LEU A 70 -14.09 1.95 -15.64
CA LEU A 70 -15.38 1.27 -15.48
C LEU A 70 -16.49 2.21 -15.01
N ALA A 71 -16.20 3.10 -14.07
CA ALA A 71 -17.15 4.12 -13.62
C ALA A 71 -17.51 5.09 -14.76
N GLN A 72 -16.52 5.55 -15.54
CA GLN A 72 -16.78 6.43 -16.68
C GLN A 72 -17.59 5.72 -17.79
N GLU A 73 -17.27 4.46 -18.09
CA GLU A 73 -18.02 3.64 -19.02
C GLU A 73 -19.48 3.47 -18.56
N ALA A 74 -19.72 3.20 -17.27
CA ALA A 74 -21.06 3.10 -16.69
C ALA A 74 -21.82 4.44 -16.73
N ALA A 75 -21.17 5.55 -16.38
CA ALA A 75 -21.76 6.88 -16.52
C ALA A 75 -22.20 7.15 -17.96
N ALA A 76 -21.39 6.80 -18.95
CA ALA A 76 -21.76 6.93 -20.35
C ALA A 76 -23.00 6.10 -20.73
N GLN A 77 -23.17 4.90 -20.13
CA GLN A 77 -24.38 4.10 -20.32
C GLN A 77 -25.62 4.74 -19.68
N VAL A 78 -25.48 5.29 -18.47
CA VAL A 78 -26.57 6.01 -17.80
C VAL A 78 -26.98 7.23 -18.63
N ASP A 79 -26.04 7.99 -19.19
CA ASP A 79 -26.37 9.13 -20.06
C ASP A 79 -27.02 8.70 -21.39
N ALA A 80 -26.60 7.56 -21.96
CA ALA A 80 -27.26 6.98 -23.12
C ALA A 80 -28.72 6.60 -22.80
N ALA A 81 -28.94 5.83 -21.73
CA ALA A 81 -30.27 5.46 -21.27
C ALA A 81 -31.15 6.69 -20.98
N ARG A 82 -30.59 7.70 -20.31
CA ARG A 82 -31.25 8.98 -20.05
C ARG A 82 -31.74 9.66 -21.33
N ARG A 83 -30.88 9.75 -22.34
CA ARG A 83 -31.22 10.39 -23.62
C ARG A 83 -32.29 9.61 -24.38
N ASP A 84 -32.25 8.29 -24.31
CA ASP A 84 -33.19 7.44 -25.03
C ASP A 84 -34.56 7.42 -24.36
N TYR A 85 -34.64 7.31 -23.03
CA TYR A 85 -35.89 7.45 -22.29
C TYR A 85 -36.50 8.86 -22.42
N ALA A 86 -35.68 9.91 -22.57
CA ALA A 86 -36.20 11.25 -22.83
C ALA A 86 -36.86 11.40 -24.22
N ARG A 87 -36.56 10.52 -25.18
CA ARG A 87 -37.10 10.54 -26.55
C ARG A 87 -38.21 9.51 -26.78
N THR A 88 -38.40 8.59 -25.85
CA THR A 88 -39.25 7.40 -26.03
C THR A 88 -40.50 7.51 -25.17
N ASP A 89 -41.65 7.13 -25.73
CA ASP A 89 -42.90 7.03 -24.96
C ASP A 89 -42.80 5.96 -23.86
N GLN A 90 -43.47 6.18 -22.72
CA GLN A 90 -43.38 5.28 -21.56
C GLN A 90 -43.76 3.83 -21.88
N VAL A 91 -44.72 3.58 -22.77
CA VAL A 91 -45.13 2.21 -23.15
C VAL A 91 -44.03 1.51 -23.95
N VAL A 92 -43.37 2.25 -24.84
CA VAL A 92 -42.25 1.72 -25.63
C VAL A 92 -41.04 1.48 -24.73
N ALA A 93 -40.77 2.40 -23.81
CA ALA A 93 -39.71 2.26 -22.80
C ALA A 93 -39.93 1.04 -21.89
N ALA A 94 -41.16 0.79 -21.45
CA ALA A 94 -41.50 -0.38 -20.64
C ALA A 94 -41.31 -1.69 -21.42
N ARG A 95 -41.74 -1.72 -22.70
CA ARG A 95 -41.55 -2.90 -23.56
C ARG A 95 -40.06 -3.17 -23.82
N LEU A 96 -39.30 -2.10 -24.02
CA LEU A 96 -37.86 -2.15 -24.16
C LEU A 96 -37.21 -2.73 -22.90
N ASP A 97 -37.56 -2.17 -21.74
CA ASP A 97 -37.00 -2.59 -20.47
C ASP A 97 -37.25 -4.07 -20.17
N ALA A 98 -38.46 -4.55 -20.46
CA ALA A 98 -38.83 -5.97 -20.34
C ALA A 98 -37.96 -6.92 -21.20
N GLY A 99 -37.22 -6.41 -22.18
CA GLY A 99 -36.27 -7.17 -22.99
C GLY A 99 -34.87 -7.30 -22.38
N TYR A 100 -34.53 -6.53 -21.34
CA TYR A 100 -33.27 -6.66 -20.61
C TYR A 100 -33.33 -7.81 -19.59
N ALA A 101 -32.16 -8.37 -19.24
CA ALA A 101 -32.05 -9.54 -18.38
C ALA A 101 -32.42 -9.29 -16.90
N GLY A 102 -32.50 -8.02 -16.46
CA GLY A 102 -32.63 -7.71 -15.03
C GLY A 102 -31.33 -7.95 -14.28
N ALA A 103 -31.39 -7.89 -12.95
CA ALA A 103 -30.31 -8.40 -12.10
C ALA A 103 -30.30 -9.94 -12.09
N GLU A 104 -29.14 -10.56 -11.87
CA GLU A 104 -29.03 -12.04 -11.83
C GLU A 104 -29.83 -12.65 -10.67
N ASP A 105 -29.79 -12.03 -9.49
CA ASP A 105 -30.61 -12.37 -8.32
C ASP A 105 -31.25 -11.11 -7.72
N PRO A 106 -32.47 -10.75 -8.16
CA PRO A 106 -33.17 -9.57 -7.65
C PRO A 106 -33.44 -9.67 -6.14
N GLY A 107 -33.67 -10.87 -5.60
CA GLY A 107 -33.95 -11.06 -4.18
C GLY A 107 -32.73 -10.71 -3.31
N LEU A 108 -31.55 -11.16 -3.72
CA LEU A 108 -30.28 -10.80 -3.09
C LEU A 108 -29.98 -9.30 -3.25
N LEU A 109 -30.18 -8.74 -4.45
CA LEU A 109 -30.00 -7.31 -4.72
C LEU A 109 -30.84 -6.45 -3.76
N TYR A 110 -32.14 -6.71 -3.67
CA TYR A 110 -33.03 -6.00 -2.77
C TYR A 110 -32.66 -6.25 -1.31
N GLY A 111 -32.20 -7.46 -0.97
CA GLY A 111 -31.64 -7.76 0.35
C GLY A 111 -30.47 -6.85 0.71
N ILE A 112 -29.46 -6.74 -0.17
CA ILE A 112 -28.27 -5.90 0.05
C ILE A 112 -28.64 -4.42 0.18
N ILE A 113 -29.58 -3.95 -0.65
CA ILE A 113 -30.04 -2.55 -0.61
C ILE A 113 -30.87 -2.27 0.66
N ALA A 114 -31.75 -3.21 1.06
CA ALA A 114 -32.70 -3.01 2.15
C ALA A 114 -32.13 -3.35 3.54
N THR A 115 -31.19 -4.30 3.64
CA THR A 115 -30.58 -4.69 4.92
C THR A 115 -29.18 -4.10 5.08
N GLY A 116 -28.94 -3.42 6.21
CA GLY A 116 -27.58 -3.22 6.71
C GLY A 116 -26.90 -1.88 6.40
N ARG A 117 -27.58 -0.88 5.85
CA ARG A 117 -26.98 0.43 5.56
C ARG A 117 -26.97 1.38 6.76
N ARG A 118 -26.24 1.02 7.83
CA ARG A 118 -26.04 1.91 9.00
C ARG A 118 -25.35 3.23 8.63
N ASP A 119 -24.57 3.24 7.54
CA ASP A 119 -23.96 4.43 6.93
C ASP A 119 -24.99 5.42 6.38
N LEU A 120 -26.20 4.96 6.05
CA LEU A 120 -27.30 5.77 5.55
C LEU A 120 -28.30 6.17 6.66
N TRP A 121 -28.07 5.79 7.92
CA TRP A 121 -29.06 5.93 9.00
C TRP A 121 -28.47 6.53 10.30
N PRO A 122 -29.11 7.54 10.95
CA PRO A 122 -30.09 8.47 10.41
C PRO A 122 -29.33 9.71 9.92
N ALA A 123 -28.92 9.72 8.65
CA ALA A 123 -28.52 10.97 8.04
C ALA A 123 -29.78 11.85 7.88
N PRO A 124 -29.70 13.19 8.10
CA PRO A 124 -30.74 14.10 7.65
C PRO A 124 -31.09 13.80 6.19
N SER A 125 -32.34 14.06 5.77
CA SER A 125 -32.85 13.75 4.41
C SER A 125 -31.80 14.06 3.34
N ARG A 126 -31.12 13.03 2.86
CA ARG A 126 -30.12 13.11 1.81
C ARG A 126 -30.83 13.26 0.47
N ALA A 127 -30.39 14.19 -0.37
CA ALA A 127 -30.87 14.23 -1.75
C ALA A 127 -30.41 12.97 -2.49
N ALA A 128 -31.27 12.38 -3.33
CA ALA A 128 -30.90 11.20 -4.12
C ALA A 128 -29.61 11.47 -4.92
N PHE A 129 -28.70 10.49 -4.92
CA PHE A 129 -27.38 10.54 -5.56
C PHE A 129 -26.41 11.61 -5.02
N ALA A 130 -26.71 12.18 -3.85
CA ALA A 130 -25.72 12.95 -3.10
C ALA A 130 -24.71 11.99 -2.46
N ASP A 131 -23.44 12.38 -2.46
CA ASP A 131 -22.37 11.57 -1.92
C ASP A 131 -22.46 11.48 -0.40
N VAL A 132 -22.11 10.32 0.14
CA VAL A 132 -22.14 10.01 1.59
C VAL A 132 -20.74 10.07 2.20
N ALA A 133 -19.72 10.21 1.36
CA ALA A 133 -18.33 10.39 1.70
C ALA A 133 -17.66 11.31 0.68
N GLU A 134 -16.55 11.95 1.05
CA GLU A 134 -15.78 12.84 0.19
C GLU A 134 -14.39 12.21 -0.04
N PRO A 135 -14.18 11.44 -1.13
CA PRO A 135 -12.93 10.71 -1.37
C PRO A 135 -11.70 11.63 -1.41
N LEU A 136 -11.85 12.85 -1.92
CA LEU A 136 -10.73 13.77 -2.08
C LEU A 136 -10.30 14.40 -0.74
N ALA A 137 -11.18 14.43 0.27
CA ALA A 137 -10.82 14.88 1.61
C ALA A 137 -9.81 13.93 2.28
N GLU A 138 -9.75 12.67 1.85
CA GLU A 138 -8.77 11.70 2.33
C GLU A 138 -7.37 11.93 1.74
N LEU A 139 -7.27 12.57 0.56
CA LEU A 139 -6.01 12.72 -0.19
C LEU A 139 -5.10 13.84 0.34
N HIS A 140 -4.63 13.68 1.57
CA HIS A 140 -3.67 14.59 2.20
C HIS A 140 -2.22 14.13 1.97
N PRO A 141 -1.23 15.04 1.83
CA PRO A 141 0.17 14.66 1.70
C PRO A 141 0.64 13.74 2.83
N PRO A 142 1.42 12.67 2.57
CA PRO A 142 1.86 11.71 3.58
C PRO A 142 2.92 12.29 4.54
N GLY A 143 3.33 13.56 4.35
CA GLY A 143 4.53 14.16 4.93
C GLY A 143 4.39 14.75 6.34
N TYR A 144 3.25 14.63 7.02
CA TYR A 144 3.03 15.30 8.32
C TYR A 144 2.60 14.37 9.47
N ALA A 145 2.46 13.06 9.24
CA ALA A 145 1.72 12.18 10.14
C ALA A 145 2.55 11.07 10.82
N THR A 146 3.87 10.99 10.59
CA THR A 146 4.67 9.91 11.19
C THR A 146 5.56 10.47 12.30
N ASP A 147 5.13 10.29 13.55
CA ASP A 147 5.97 10.46 14.76
C ASP A 147 7.18 9.51 14.77
N VAL A 148 7.18 8.53 13.86
CA VAL A 148 8.33 7.66 13.61
C VAL A 148 9.37 8.46 12.83
N ALA A 149 10.21 9.19 13.56
CA ALA A 149 11.48 9.65 13.03
C ALA A 149 12.29 8.42 12.58
N MET A 150 12.29 8.15 11.27
CA MET A 150 13.20 7.17 10.68
C MET A 150 14.52 7.89 10.41
N TRP A 151 15.63 7.24 10.72
CA TRP A 151 16.95 7.80 10.46
C TRP A 151 17.16 7.93 8.96
N SER A 152 17.77 9.03 8.55
CA SER A 152 18.55 9.10 7.31
C SER A 152 19.95 8.66 7.70
N ILE A 153 20.23 7.35 7.67
CA ILE A 153 21.59 6.89 7.92
C ILE A 153 22.42 7.36 6.73
N ASN A 154 23.45 8.16 6.99
CA ASN A 154 24.61 8.21 6.13
C ASN A 154 25.62 7.23 6.73
N PRO A 155 25.58 5.93 6.33
CA PRO A 155 26.29 4.88 7.04
C PRO A 155 27.79 5.13 7.03
N LEU A 156 28.26 5.84 6.00
CA LEU A 156 29.66 6.19 5.81
C LEU A 156 30.11 7.38 6.67
N ALA A 157 29.20 8.19 7.19
CA ALA A 157 29.53 9.31 8.07
C ALA A 157 29.34 8.94 9.55
N ASP A 158 28.25 8.25 9.88
CA ASP A 158 27.86 8.01 11.28
C ASP A 158 28.52 6.77 11.89
N LEU A 159 28.73 5.72 11.10
CA LEU A 159 29.34 4.46 11.57
C LEU A 159 30.87 4.44 11.42
N ILE A 160 31.44 5.29 10.56
CA ILE A 160 32.83 5.18 10.08
C ILE A 160 33.71 6.34 10.58
N SER A 161 33.15 7.33 11.29
CA SER A 161 33.90 8.51 11.76
C SER A 161 35.15 8.16 12.60
N PRO A 162 35.18 7.08 13.42
CA PRO A 162 36.42 6.61 14.04
C PRO A 162 37.31 5.75 13.12
N SER A 163 37.69 6.28 11.96
CA SER A 163 39.02 6.17 11.31
C SER A 163 39.56 4.81 10.78
N ALA A 164 40.28 4.90 9.66
CA ALA A 164 40.87 3.80 8.88
C ALA A 164 41.62 2.70 9.68
N TRP A 165 42.15 3.01 10.88
CA TRP A 165 42.84 2.03 11.72
C TRP A 165 41.88 0.99 12.33
N LEU A 166 40.64 1.36 12.67
CA LEU A 166 39.63 0.42 13.20
C LEU A 166 39.23 -0.60 12.13
N ARG A 167 39.11 -0.14 10.88
CA ARG A 167 38.94 -1.03 9.71
C ARG A 167 40.14 -1.95 9.54
N GLN A 168 41.36 -1.45 9.73
CA GLN A 168 42.57 -2.27 9.62
C GLN A 168 42.68 -3.32 10.72
N VAL A 169 42.36 -2.98 11.97
CA VAL A 169 42.30 -3.95 13.09
C VAL A 169 41.20 -4.97 12.85
N SER A 170 40.05 -4.54 12.33
CA SER A 170 38.96 -5.46 11.98
C SER A 170 39.35 -6.44 10.87
N VAL A 171 40.03 -5.97 9.82
CA VAL A 171 40.58 -6.85 8.78
C VAL A 171 41.62 -7.80 9.36
N TRP A 172 42.43 -7.35 10.33
CA TRP A 172 43.39 -8.23 10.99
C TRP A 172 42.72 -9.31 11.87
N VAL A 173 41.67 -8.96 12.62
CA VAL A 173 40.95 -9.90 13.49
C VAL A 173 40.04 -10.85 12.69
N PHE A 174 39.29 -10.32 11.72
CA PHE A 174 38.22 -11.05 11.01
C PHE A 174 38.60 -11.49 9.59
N GLY A 175 39.67 -10.96 9.01
CA GLY A 175 40.05 -11.20 7.61
C GLY A 175 39.32 -10.31 6.59
N HIS A 176 38.32 -9.52 7.01
CA HIS A 176 37.56 -8.59 6.17
C HIS A 176 37.03 -7.40 7.00
N ASP A 177 36.40 -6.42 6.33
CA ASP A 177 35.71 -5.29 6.99
C ASP A 177 34.23 -5.64 7.22
N PRO A 178 33.84 -6.07 8.45
CA PRO A 178 32.46 -6.45 8.74
C PRO A 178 31.50 -5.25 8.76
N PHE A 179 31.98 -4.07 9.15
CA PHE A 179 31.18 -2.86 9.26
C PHE A 179 30.73 -2.36 7.89
N GLY A 180 31.60 -2.45 6.89
CA GLY A 180 31.24 -2.11 5.51
C GLY A 180 30.10 -2.97 4.95
N GLY A 181 30.05 -4.26 5.29
CA GLY A 181 28.97 -5.16 4.89
C GLY A 181 27.65 -4.82 5.57
N TRP A 182 27.67 -4.65 6.89
CA TRP A 182 26.50 -4.34 7.70
C TRP A 182 25.89 -2.97 7.40
N ALA A 183 26.73 -1.95 7.23
CA ALA A 183 26.29 -0.60 6.93
C ALA A 183 25.52 -0.50 5.60
N LYS A 184 25.90 -1.31 4.61
CA LYS A 184 25.18 -1.42 3.32
C LYS A 184 23.78 -2.03 3.48
N GLN A 185 23.60 -2.96 4.43
CA GLN A 185 22.30 -3.62 4.64
C GLN A 185 21.20 -2.64 5.06
N PHE A 186 21.55 -1.57 5.78
CA PHE A 186 20.60 -0.55 6.25
C PHE A 186 20.46 0.66 5.32
N SER A 187 21.22 0.69 4.23
CA SER A 187 21.22 1.85 3.33
C SER A 187 19.86 2.05 2.66
N GLY A 188 19.58 3.31 2.27
CA GLY A 188 18.37 3.68 1.54
C GLY A 188 17.49 4.70 2.28
N ASP A 189 16.47 5.23 1.57
CA ASP A 189 15.52 6.19 2.12
C ASP A 189 14.31 5.48 2.73
N TRP A 190 14.49 4.98 3.95
CA TRP A 190 13.40 4.37 4.70
C TRP A 190 12.31 5.37 5.11
N ASN A 191 12.61 6.67 5.16
CA ASN A 191 11.57 7.69 5.35
C ASN A 191 10.63 7.71 4.14
N ALA A 192 11.15 7.62 2.91
CA ALA A 192 10.32 7.47 1.72
C ALA A 192 9.49 6.18 1.77
N TYR A 193 10.07 5.06 2.21
CA TYR A 193 9.35 3.81 2.37
C TYR A 193 8.16 3.92 3.34
N VAL A 194 8.36 4.57 4.49
CA VAL A 194 7.30 4.85 5.47
C VAL A 194 6.26 5.85 4.92
N ARG A 195 6.68 6.89 4.20
CA ARG A 195 5.74 7.81 3.53
C ARG A 195 4.87 7.08 2.50
N CYS A 196 5.42 6.13 1.77
CA CYS A 196 4.67 5.27 0.85
C CYS A 196 3.67 4.39 1.61
N ALA A 197 4.05 3.84 2.77
CA ALA A 197 3.11 3.11 3.63
C ALA A 197 1.89 3.97 4.02
N VAL A 198 2.12 5.21 4.44
CA VAL A 198 1.02 6.16 4.76
C VAL A 198 0.20 6.48 3.52
N ALA A 199 0.84 6.68 2.37
CA ALA A 199 0.15 6.90 1.11
C ALA A 199 -0.79 5.73 0.76
N TRP A 200 -0.42 4.47 1.02
CA TRP A 200 -1.31 3.34 0.86
C TRP A 200 -2.57 3.46 1.72
N ALA A 201 -2.45 3.79 3.01
CA ALA A 201 -3.63 3.98 3.85
C ALA A 201 -4.57 5.08 3.32
N THR A 202 -4.01 6.21 2.90
CA THR A 202 -4.76 7.31 2.27
C THR A 202 -5.47 6.90 0.99
N ILE A 203 -4.79 6.17 0.10
CA ILE A 203 -5.39 5.62 -1.13
C ILE A 203 -6.54 4.68 -0.77
N GLY A 204 -6.34 3.82 0.24
CA GLY A 204 -7.34 2.88 0.69
C GLY A 204 -8.61 3.56 1.20
N ALA A 205 -8.46 4.57 2.06
CA ALA A 205 -9.58 5.35 2.59
C ALA A 205 -10.38 6.06 1.48
N ALA A 206 -9.69 6.63 0.49
CA ALA A 206 -10.35 7.25 -0.66
C ALA A 206 -11.11 6.22 -1.50
N CYS A 207 -10.54 5.04 -1.77
CA CYS A 207 -11.24 3.96 -2.47
C CYS A 207 -12.47 3.45 -1.70
N GLU A 208 -12.40 3.35 -0.37
CA GLU A 208 -13.56 3.00 0.46
C GLU A 208 -14.65 4.08 0.39
N ALA A 209 -14.28 5.37 0.39
CA ALA A 209 -15.21 6.47 0.20
C ALA A 209 -15.92 6.41 -1.16
N ILE A 210 -15.19 6.13 -2.25
CA ILE A 210 -15.77 5.89 -3.59
C ILE A 210 -16.75 4.71 -3.54
N GLY A 211 -16.36 3.60 -2.92
CA GLY A 211 -17.20 2.41 -2.79
C GLY A 211 -18.51 2.68 -2.02
N ARG A 212 -18.45 3.47 -0.95
CA ARG A 212 -19.63 3.91 -0.20
C ARG A 212 -20.57 4.78 -1.04
N ASN A 213 -20.01 5.72 -1.82
CA ASN A 213 -20.80 6.58 -2.71
C ASN A 213 -21.52 5.77 -3.80
N LEU A 214 -20.82 4.84 -4.47
CA LEU A 214 -21.42 3.96 -5.47
C LEU A 214 -22.52 3.07 -4.88
N THR A 215 -22.27 2.50 -3.71
CA THR A 215 -23.26 1.66 -3.02
C THR A 215 -24.49 2.50 -2.61
N ALA A 216 -24.30 3.75 -2.16
CA ALA A 216 -25.40 4.68 -1.86
C ALA A 216 -26.20 5.07 -3.11
N GLY A 217 -25.51 5.32 -4.22
CA GLY A 217 -26.13 5.56 -5.53
C GLY A 217 -27.01 4.41 -5.99
N ALA A 218 -26.52 3.17 -5.88
CA ALA A 218 -27.28 1.98 -6.22
C ALA A 218 -28.61 1.88 -5.44
N ALA A 219 -28.62 2.28 -4.16
CA ALA A 219 -29.83 2.29 -3.35
C ALA A 219 -30.84 3.36 -3.80
N ASP A 220 -30.37 4.47 -4.36
CA ASP A 220 -31.21 5.58 -4.82
C ASP A 220 -31.79 5.38 -6.22
N VAL A 221 -31.26 4.44 -7.02
CA VAL A 221 -31.71 4.23 -8.41
C VAL A 221 -33.22 4.09 -8.50
N ALA A 222 -33.83 3.32 -7.60
CA ALA A 222 -35.28 3.07 -7.57
C ALA A 222 -36.14 4.34 -7.40
N VAL A 223 -35.56 5.45 -6.94
CA VAL A 223 -36.25 6.75 -6.83
C VAL A 223 -36.56 7.35 -8.20
N VAL A 224 -35.71 7.09 -9.20
CA VAL A 224 -35.82 7.69 -10.54
C VAL A 224 -35.93 6.65 -11.65
N TRP A 225 -35.62 5.38 -11.38
CA TRP A 225 -35.59 4.33 -12.40
C TRP A 225 -35.90 2.96 -11.79
N ARG A 226 -36.91 2.27 -12.31
CA ARG A 226 -37.34 0.92 -11.92
C ARG A 226 -37.62 0.11 -13.18
N GLY A 227 -37.23 -1.17 -13.14
CA GLY A 227 -37.26 -2.06 -14.29
C GLY A 227 -36.00 -2.91 -14.37
N ASN A 228 -35.93 -3.78 -15.36
CA ASN A 228 -34.82 -4.72 -15.54
C ASN A 228 -33.50 -3.98 -15.80
N ALA A 229 -33.50 -2.88 -16.57
CA ALA A 229 -32.28 -2.11 -16.78
C ALA A 229 -31.83 -1.37 -15.52
N ALA A 230 -32.77 -0.89 -14.70
CA ALA A 230 -32.48 -0.28 -13.42
C ALA A 230 -31.84 -1.29 -12.46
N GLU A 231 -32.40 -2.50 -12.36
CA GLU A 231 -31.85 -3.58 -11.53
C GLU A 231 -30.44 -3.96 -11.95
N GLY A 232 -30.19 -4.08 -13.27
CA GLY A 232 -28.85 -4.35 -13.80
C GLY A 232 -27.84 -3.24 -13.49
N GLU A 233 -28.26 -1.98 -13.53
CA GLU A 233 -27.41 -0.84 -13.12
C GLU A 233 -27.12 -0.88 -11.61
N GLN A 234 -28.12 -1.19 -10.77
CA GLN A 234 -27.92 -1.32 -9.32
C GLN A 234 -26.94 -2.44 -8.98
N GLU A 235 -27.10 -3.61 -9.61
CA GLU A 235 -26.19 -4.74 -9.45
C GLU A 235 -24.76 -4.37 -9.86
N TYR A 236 -24.60 -3.69 -11.00
CA TYR A 236 -23.30 -3.24 -11.47
C TYR A 236 -22.64 -2.24 -10.52
N GLN A 237 -23.38 -1.23 -10.04
CA GLN A 237 -22.86 -0.25 -9.08
C GLN A 237 -22.48 -0.87 -7.75
N LEU A 238 -23.23 -1.86 -7.26
CA LEU A 238 -22.86 -2.60 -6.05
C LEU A 238 -21.59 -3.41 -6.26
N ALA A 239 -21.44 -4.07 -7.41
CA ALA A 239 -20.21 -4.80 -7.75
C ALA A 239 -19.00 -3.87 -7.85
N LEU A 240 -19.17 -2.71 -8.50
CA LEU A 240 -18.13 -1.68 -8.61
C LEU A 240 -17.78 -1.06 -7.25
N GLY A 241 -18.79 -0.78 -6.41
CA GLY A 241 -18.63 -0.28 -5.06
C GLY A 241 -17.89 -1.26 -4.16
N ALA A 242 -18.26 -2.54 -4.21
CA ALA A 242 -17.57 -3.61 -3.49
C ALA A 242 -16.11 -3.77 -3.96
N ALA A 243 -15.86 -3.65 -5.27
CA ALA A 243 -14.51 -3.68 -5.80
C ALA A 243 -13.67 -2.51 -5.28
N ALA A 244 -14.21 -1.29 -5.25
CA ALA A 244 -13.54 -0.10 -4.70
C ALA A 244 -13.23 -0.27 -3.20
N THR A 245 -14.19 -0.72 -2.38
CA THR A 245 -13.95 -1.04 -0.96
C THR A 245 -12.91 -2.15 -0.78
N GLY A 246 -12.90 -3.15 -1.68
CA GLY A 246 -11.89 -4.21 -1.70
C GLY A 246 -10.47 -3.68 -1.95
N LEU A 247 -10.30 -2.64 -2.79
CA LEU A 247 -9.01 -1.94 -2.96
C LEU A 247 -8.57 -1.31 -1.63
N GLY A 248 -9.51 -0.74 -0.88
CA GLY A 248 -9.32 -0.21 0.47
C GLY A 248 -8.65 -1.19 1.42
N GLY A 249 -9.28 -2.35 1.59
CA GLY A 249 -8.74 -3.41 2.45
C GLY A 249 -7.37 -3.93 2.01
N ALA A 250 -7.06 -3.95 0.70
CA ALA A 250 -5.73 -4.31 0.21
C ALA A 250 -4.67 -3.25 0.55
N CYS A 251 -5.01 -1.97 0.41
CA CYS A 251 -4.14 -0.85 0.74
C CYS A 251 -3.79 -0.79 2.24
N ILE A 252 -4.75 -1.06 3.13
CA ILE A 252 -4.48 -1.14 4.57
C ILE A 252 -3.49 -2.27 4.89
N ARG A 253 -3.62 -3.43 4.24
CA ARG A 253 -2.62 -4.50 4.41
C ARG A 253 -1.23 -4.10 3.93
N TYR A 254 -1.13 -3.39 2.80
CA TYR A 254 0.17 -2.86 2.35
C TYR A 254 0.75 -1.86 3.34
N HIS A 255 -0.06 -0.92 3.84
CA HIS A 255 0.33 0.02 4.88
C HIS A 255 0.95 -0.69 6.10
N GLU A 256 0.24 -1.68 6.66
CA GLU A 256 0.72 -2.42 7.83
C GLU A 256 2.02 -3.18 7.55
N LEU A 257 2.12 -3.87 6.42
CA LEU A 257 3.31 -4.65 6.06
C LEU A 257 4.54 -3.75 5.88
N TYR A 258 4.37 -2.58 5.28
CA TYR A 258 5.47 -1.64 5.06
C TYR A 258 5.94 -1.04 6.38
N LEU A 259 5.03 -0.64 7.27
CA LEU A 259 5.40 -0.14 8.60
C LEU A 259 6.08 -1.23 9.44
N ARG A 260 5.62 -2.48 9.37
CA ARG A 260 6.27 -3.61 10.05
C ARG A 260 7.69 -3.86 9.52
N ALA A 261 7.91 -3.77 8.21
CA ALA A 261 9.23 -3.93 7.62
C ALA A 261 10.20 -2.79 8.03
N ALA A 262 9.70 -1.55 8.02
CA ALA A 262 10.46 -0.40 8.50
C ALA A 262 10.80 -0.52 9.99
N GLY A 263 9.83 -0.90 10.83
CA GLY A 263 10.02 -1.12 12.27
C GLY A 263 10.99 -2.27 12.57
N ALA A 264 10.86 -3.40 11.89
CA ALA A 264 11.80 -4.52 12.06
C ALA A 264 13.24 -4.11 11.72
N THR A 265 13.41 -3.31 10.67
CA THR A 265 14.74 -2.78 10.29
C THR A 265 15.26 -1.79 11.34
N LYS A 266 14.38 -0.99 11.95
CA LYS A 266 14.71 -0.11 13.08
C LYS A 266 15.29 -0.86 14.24
N ASP A 267 14.53 -1.82 14.73
CA ASP A 267 14.87 -2.56 15.93
C ASP A 267 16.20 -3.31 15.71
N LEU A 268 16.40 -3.87 14.51
CA LEU A 268 17.66 -4.47 14.13
C LEU A 268 18.81 -3.46 14.15
N TYR A 269 18.62 -2.28 13.54
CA TYR A 269 19.66 -1.25 13.50
C TYR A 269 20.07 -0.80 14.91
N GLU A 270 19.11 -0.59 15.82
CA GLU A 270 19.38 -0.18 17.19
C GLU A 270 20.17 -1.25 17.97
N VAL A 271 19.75 -2.53 17.85
CA VAL A 271 20.45 -3.67 18.46
C VAL A 271 21.88 -3.81 17.92
N VAL A 272 22.03 -3.81 16.58
CA VAL A 272 23.32 -3.97 15.92
C VAL A 272 24.23 -2.79 16.24
N SER A 273 23.73 -1.56 16.28
CA SER A 273 24.51 -0.37 16.66
C SER A 273 25.06 -0.47 18.08
N GLY A 274 24.25 -0.91 19.04
CA GLY A 274 24.72 -1.15 20.41
C GLY A 274 25.81 -2.22 20.50
N LEU A 275 25.67 -3.32 19.75
CA LEU A 275 26.68 -4.39 19.70
C LEU A 275 27.96 -3.94 18.97
N MET A 276 27.83 -3.14 17.91
CA MET A 276 28.97 -2.57 17.19
C MET A 276 29.78 -1.62 18.07
N SER A 277 29.13 -0.79 18.90
CA SER A 277 29.85 0.06 19.86
C SER A 277 30.68 -0.78 20.84
N ARG A 278 30.12 -1.87 21.38
CA ARG A 278 30.87 -2.81 22.25
C ARG A 278 32.03 -3.47 21.51
N LEU A 279 31.82 -3.85 20.25
CA LEU A 279 32.86 -4.44 19.43
C LEU A 279 34.01 -3.44 19.20
N ILE A 280 33.70 -2.18 18.90
CA ILE A 280 34.69 -1.11 18.73
C ILE A 280 35.52 -0.94 20.02
N ASP A 281 34.88 -0.92 21.18
CA ASP A 281 35.57 -0.83 22.48
C ASP A 281 36.57 -1.98 22.69
N ILE A 282 36.16 -3.21 22.37
CA ILE A 282 37.04 -4.39 22.47
C ILE A 282 38.20 -4.29 21.46
N LEU A 283 37.96 -3.85 20.23
CA LEU A 283 39.01 -3.71 19.22
C LEU A 283 40.03 -2.61 19.59
N ILE A 284 39.61 -1.54 20.29
CA ILE A 284 40.52 -0.56 20.90
C ILE A 284 41.46 -1.25 21.89
N VAL A 285 40.93 -2.10 22.77
CA VAL A 285 41.73 -2.83 23.77
C VAL A 285 42.68 -3.84 23.11
N VAL A 286 42.22 -4.57 22.10
CA VAL A 286 43.07 -5.50 21.31
C VAL A 286 44.24 -4.75 20.69
N ASN A 287 43.98 -3.59 20.07
CA ASN A 287 45.03 -2.78 19.45
C ASN A 287 46.06 -2.29 20.48
N ALA A 288 45.59 -1.73 21.59
CA ALA A 288 46.45 -1.24 22.67
C ALA A 288 47.31 -2.37 23.27
N ALA A 289 46.71 -3.52 23.57
CA ALA A 289 47.42 -4.69 24.12
C ALA A 289 48.45 -5.26 23.13
N GLY A 290 48.11 -5.32 21.83
CA GLY A 290 49.03 -5.76 20.78
C GLY A 290 50.23 -4.82 20.59
N ALA A 291 50.01 -3.50 20.65
CA ALA A 291 51.07 -2.50 20.58
C ALA A 291 52.01 -2.59 21.80
N VAL A 292 51.46 -2.70 23.01
CA VAL A 292 52.24 -2.87 24.25
C VAL A 292 53.01 -4.19 24.25
N GLY A 293 52.40 -5.29 23.83
CA GLY A 293 53.07 -6.59 23.71
C GLY A 293 54.26 -6.56 22.74
N THR A 294 54.11 -5.86 21.62
CA THR A 294 55.19 -5.67 20.63
C THR A 294 56.32 -4.79 21.17
N ALA A 295 55.98 -3.68 21.85
CA ALA A 295 56.98 -2.76 22.42
C ALA A 295 57.74 -3.35 23.62
N THR A 296 57.16 -4.34 24.31
CA THR A 296 57.76 -4.95 25.50
C THR A 296 58.46 -6.28 25.21
N ILE A 297 58.60 -6.66 23.92
CA ILE A 297 59.34 -7.85 23.47
C ILE A 297 60.77 -7.90 24.02
N GLU A 298 61.42 -6.75 24.15
CA GLU A 298 62.81 -6.65 24.64
C GLU A 298 62.94 -6.94 26.15
N THR A 299 61.84 -6.94 26.89
CA THR A 299 61.84 -7.12 28.37
C THR A 299 61.62 -8.56 28.83
N GLY A 300 61.37 -9.51 27.92
CA GLY A 300 61.19 -10.94 28.22
C GLY A 300 59.88 -11.33 28.95
N VAL A 301 59.29 -10.42 29.72
CA VAL A 301 58.00 -10.59 30.43
C VAL A 301 56.83 -10.01 29.63
N GLY A 302 57.10 -9.00 28.82
CA GLY A 302 56.14 -8.27 28.00
C GLY A 302 55.29 -9.10 27.02
N PRO A 303 55.87 -10.04 26.25
CA PRO A 303 55.12 -10.81 25.27
C PRO A 303 54.04 -11.69 25.89
N VAL A 304 54.34 -12.35 27.01
CA VAL A 304 53.46 -13.38 27.58
C VAL A 304 52.19 -12.75 28.16
N LEU A 305 52.30 -11.60 28.83
CA LEU A 305 51.15 -10.88 29.39
C LEU A 305 50.42 -10.06 28.33
N GLY A 306 51.12 -9.38 27.42
CA GLY A 306 50.49 -8.56 26.38
C GLY A 306 49.69 -9.38 25.37
N TYR A 307 50.26 -10.47 24.85
CA TYR A 307 49.58 -11.30 23.85
C TYR A 307 48.45 -12.16 24.43
N SER A 308 48.55 -12.60 25.69
CA SER A 308 47.46 -13.38 26.32
C SER A 308 46.20 -12.52 26.56
N VAL A 309 46.37 -11.27 27.00
CA VAL A 309 45.28 -10.30 27.11
C VAL A 309 44.69 -10.00 25.72
N ALA A 310 45.53 -9.77 24.71
CA ALA A 310 45.07 -9.53 23.35
C ALA A 310 44.26 -10.71 22.79
N LEU A 311 44.71 -11.96 22.98
CA LEU A 311 44.00 -13.16 22.53
C LEU A 311 42.63 -13.33 23.22
N PHE A 312 42.54 -13.03 24.51
CA PHE A 312 41.26 -13.05 25.23
C PHE A 312 40.25 -12.06 24.64
N TYR A 313 40.67 -10.83 24.35
CA TYR A 313 39.81 -9.82 23.75
C TYR A 313 39.50 -10.11 22.26
N VAL A 314 40.43 -10.72 21.51
CA VAL A 314 40.14 -11.23 20.16
C VAL A 314 39.03 -12.27 20.20
N TRP A 315 39.06 -13.22 21.14
CA TRP A 315 37.99 -14.19 21.30
C TRP A 315 36.64 -13.53 21.62
N GLN A 316 36.60 -12.51 22.49
CA GLN A 316 35.38 -11.75 22.76
C GLN A 316 34.87 -11.00 21.52
N ALA A 317 35.77 -10.42 20.72
CA ALA A 317 35.45 -9.75 19.47
C ALA A 317 34.80 -10.73 18.47
N CYS A 318 35.35 -11.95 18.33
CA CYS A 318 34.76 -12.99 17.51
C CYS A 318 33.36 -13.41 17.97
N LYS A 319 33.14 -13.54 19.29
CA LYS A 319 31.80 -13.86 19.82
C LYS A 319 30.76 -12.78 19.54
N LEU A 320 31.11 -11.50 19.72
CA LEU A 320 30.21 -10.41 19.38
C LEU A 320 29.93 -10.35 17.87
N TYR A 321 30.93 -10.64 17.04
CA TYR A 321 30.74 -10.73 15.60
C TYR A 321 29.75 -11.83 15.22
N GLU A 322 29.85 -13.02 15.82
CA GLU A 322 28.89 -14.12 15.63
C GLU A 322 27.46 -13.72 16.07
N GLU A 323 27.33 -13.05 17.22
CA GLU A 323 26.05 -12.57 17.74
C GLU A 323 25.39 -11.56 16.78
N ILE A 324 26.15 -10.54 16.34
CA ILE A 324 25.69 -9.55 15.36
C ILE A 324 25.25 -10.26 14.07
N SER A 325 26.06 -11.19 13.57
CA SER A 325 25.75 -11.94 12.34
C SER A 325 24.47 -12.78 12.48
N GLY A 326 24.20 -13.34 13.66
CA GLY A 326 22.96 -14.05 13.97
C GLY A 326 21.72 -13.16 13.89
N PHE A 327 21.83 -11.91 14.36
CA PHE A 327 20.75 -10.92 14.24
C PHE A 327 20.46 -10.57 12.78
N PHE A 328 21.50 -10.38 11.95
CA PHE A 328 21.32 -10.16 10.50
C PHE A 328 20.63 -11.35 9.81
N GLY A 329 21.00 -12.59 10.14
CA GLY A 329 20.34 -13.77 9.56
C GLY A 329 18.85 -13.86 9.92
N THR A 330 18.50 -13.51 11.17
CA THR A 330 17.11 -13.48 11.64
C THR A 330 16.31 -12.39 10.93
N ALA A 331 16.90 -11.20 10.79
CA ALA A 331 16.25 -10.09 10.10
C ALA A 331 16.06 -10.35 8.60
N ASP A 332 17.05 -10.96 7.94
CA ASP A 332 16.94 -11.35 6.53
C ASP A 332 15.74 -12.29 6.30
N THR A 333 15.57 -13.27 7.20
CA THR A 333 14.42 -14.19 7.17
C THR A 333 13.10 -13.44 7.35
N LEU A 334 13.03 -12.52 8.33
CA LEU A 334 11.82 -11.74 8.61
C LEU A 334 11.46 -10.80 7.45
N ILE A 335 12.45 -10.08 6.92
CA ILE A 335 12.25 -9.11 5.82
C ILE A 335 11.85 -9.86 4.54
N THR A 336 12.46 -11.02 4.26
CA THR A 336 12.06 -11.88 3.15
C THR A 336 10.63 -12.42 3.33
N ALA A 337 10.23 -12.77 4.56
CA ALA A 337 8.86 -13.19 4.84
C ALA A 337 7.86 -12.03 4.67
N LEU A 338 8.22 -10.80 5.04
CA LEU A 338 7.40 -9.61 4.81
C LEU A 338 7.29 -9.27 3.32
N ALA A 339 8.40 -9.35 2.57
CA ALA A 339 8.42 -9.25 1.11
C ALA A 339 7.48 -10.28 0.47
N GLY A 340 7.58 -11.55 0.87
CA GLY A 340 6.68 -12.60 0.40
C GLY A 340 5.21 -12.37 0.79
N SER A 341 4.96 -11.74 1.94
CA SER A 341 3.62 -11.33 2.35
C SER A 341 3.07 -10.20 1.49
N VAL A 342 3.90 -9.21 1.13
CA VAL A 342 3.53 -8.14 0.19
C VAL A 342 3.18 -8.73 -1.18
N ASP A 343 3.99 -9.66 -1.67
CA ASP A 343 3.71 -10.39 -2.91
C ASP A 343 2.42 -11.23 -2.80
N ALA A 344 2.16 -11.84 -1.65
CA ALA A 344 0.96 -12.65 -1.39
C ALA A 344 -0.32 -11.82 -1.25
N VAL A 345 -0.22 -10.52 -0.91
CA VAL A 345 -1.35 -9.60 -1.03
C VAL A 345 -1.81 -9.49 -2.49
N ARG A 346 -1.08 -10.10 -3.46
CA ARG A 346 -1.42 -10.23 -4.90
C ARG A 346 -2.91 -10.23 -5.08
N ALA A 347 -3.38 -9.03 -5.38
CA ALA A 347 -4.78 -8.85 -5.35
C ALA A 347 -5.25 -9.29 -6.74
N LYS A 348 -5.94 -10.42 -6.78
CA LYS A 348 -7.10 -10.51 -7.66
C LYS A 348 -8.05 -9.44 -7.17
N LEU A 349 -7.80 -8.20 -7.60
CA LEU A 349 -8.64 -7.07 -7.24
C LEU A 349 -9.93 -7.36 -7.97
N ALA A 350 -11.05 -7.43 -7.24
CA ALA A 350 -12.35 -7.77 -7.82
C ALA A 350 -12.66 -6.91 -9.06
N VAL A 351 -12.10 -5.69 -9.13
CA VAL A 351 -12.16 -4.78 -10.27
C VAL A 351 -11.61 -5.37 -11.59
N ASP A 352 -10.61 -6.26 -11.54
CA ASP A 352 -10.08 -6.95 -12.73
C ASP A 352 -11.05 -8.00 -13.27
N GLU A 353 -11.90 -8.55 -12.40
CA GLU A 353 -12.92 -9.54 -12.77
C GLU A 353 -14.22 -8.88 -13.24
N LEU A 354 -14.40 -7.58 -12.97
CA LEU A 354 -15.59 -6.85 -13.40
C LEU A 354 -15.64 -6.71 -14.93
N PRO A 355 -16.77 -7.11 -15.55
CA PRO A 355 -16.94 -6.94 -16.98
C PRO A 355 -16.94 -5.46 -17.35
N ARG A 356 -16.40 -5.15 -18.54
CA ARG A 356 -16.66 -3.86 -19.17
C ARG A 356 -18.15 -3.72 -19.41
N THR A 357 -18.67 -2.51 -19.22
CA THR A 357 -20.07 -2.27 -19.59
C THR A 357 -20.21 -2.48 -21.10
N ARG A 358 -21.27 -3.19 -21.50
CA ARG A 358 -21.59 -3.27 -22.92
C ARG A 358 -22.22 -1.93 -23.31
N PRO A 359 -21.88 -1.37 -24.49
CA PRO A 359 -22.61 -0.22 -25.00
C PRO A 359 -24.10 -0.52 -24.99
N TYR A 360 -24.86 0.39 -24.41
CA TYR A 360 -26.31 0.39 -24.46
C TYR A 360 -26.69 0.38 -25.93
N ARG A 361 -27.36 -0.69 -26.35
CA ARG A 361 -27.89 -0.84 -27.69
C ARG A 361 -29.39 -0.74 -27.59
N HIS A 362 -29.93 0.38 -28.05
CA HIS A 362 -31.35 0.52 -28.24
C HIS A 362 -31.81 -0.47 -29.33
N PRO A 363 -32.77 -1.36 -29.08
CA PRO A 363 -33.20 -2.36 -30.06
C PRO A 363 -33.96 -1.76 -31.25
N ALA A 364 -34.37 -0.49 -31.18
CA ALA A 364 -34.83 0.25 -32.36
C ALA A 364 -33.69 0.67 -33.30
N GLY A 365 -32.42 0.46 -32.93
CA GLY A 365 -31.27 0.54 -33.83
C GLY A 365 -30.87 1.93 -34.31
N TYR A 366 -31.23 2.99 -33.59
CA TYR A 366 -30.85 4.37 -33.91
C TYR A 366 -29.45 4.74 -33.41
#